data_AF-A0A2G9RR91-F1
#
_entry.id   AF-A0A2G9RR91-F1
#
_cell.length_a   1.000
_cell.length_b   1.000
_cell.length_c   1.000
_cell.angle_alpha   90.00
_cell.angle_beta   90.00
_cell.angle_gamma   90.00
#
_symmetry.space_group_name_H-M   'P 1'
#
loop_
_entity.id
_entity.type
_entity.pdbx_description
1 polymer ?
#
loop_
_entity_poly.entity_id
_entity_poly.type
_entity_poly.pdbx_seq_one_letter_code
_entity_poly.pdbx_strand_id
1 'polypeptide(L)' 'MRMKELTRVRSHIHVLIAGNLFSSAHQRTHTGEKPFSCSEHGKCFISKSGVVYHQRTHAGMKPFTCPKCGKCFT' A
#
# COMPACT_ATOMS: atom_id res chain seq x y z
N MET A 1 -8.91 12.74 38.46
CA MET A 1 -9.08 11.36 37.95
C MET A 1 -7.71 10.85 37.50
N ARG A 2 -7.37 9.62 37.85
CA ARG A 2 -5.99 9.13 38.01
C ARG A 2 -5.49 8.39 36.75
N MET A 3 -4.21 8.62 36.38
CA MET A 3 -3.28 7.78 35.57
C MET A 3 -3.64 7.59 34.07
N LYS A 4 -2.74 7.70 33.08
CA LYS A 4 -1.34 7.23 32.99
C LYS A 4 -0.52 8.11 32.02
N GLU A 5 0.74 8.36 32.38
CA GLU A 5 1.82 8.86 31.51
C GLU A 5 2.19 7.86 30.40
N LEU A 6 3.11 8.31 29.52
CA LEU A 6 3.93 7.59 28.51
C LEU A 6 3.33 7.74 27.09
N THR A 7 3.96 8.40 26.11
CA THR A 7 5.39 8.57 25.86
C THR A 7 5.61 9.78 24.95
N ARG A 8 6.57 10.62 25.35
CA ARG A 8 7.20 11.64 24.53
C ARG A 8 7.95 10.99 23.36
N VAL A 9 7.49 11.25 22.13
CA VAL A 9 8.34 11.16 20.94
C VAL A 9 8.25 12.48 20.18
N ARG A 10 9.29 13.29 20.36
CA ARG A 10 9.61 14.44 19.51
C ARG A 10 9.98 13.90 18.13
N SER A 11 9.19 14.21 17.11
CA SER A 11 9.70 14.38 15.74
C SER A 11 8.83 15.40 15.02
N HIS A 12 9.48 16.46 14.59
CA HIS A 12 8.93 17.73 14.19
C HIS A 12 8.44 17.68 12.74
N ILE A 13 7.21 17.23 12.49
CA ILE A 13 6.48 17.53 11.24
C ILE A 13 5.00 17.77 11.58
N HIS A 14 4.62 19.05 11.54
CA HIS A 14 3.24 19.53 11.61
C HIS A 14 2.48 19.07 10.36
N VAL A 15 1.45 18.23 10.49
CA VAL A 15 0.44 18.06 9.42
C VAL A 15 -0.94 18.26 10.04
N LEU A 16 -1.32 19.53 10.12
CA LEU A 16 -2.68 19.97 10.38
C LEU A 16 -3.42 20.01 9.04
N ILE A 17 -4.18 18.97 8.69
CA ILE A 17 -5.32 19.14 7.77
C ILE A 17 -6.51 18.38 8.34
N ALA A 18 -7.36 19.13 9.03
CA ALA A 18 -8.73 18.77 9.33
C ALA A 18 -9.51 18.73 8.01
N GLY A 19 -10.16 17.59 7.73
CA GLY A 19 -11.06 17.43 6.59
C GLY A 19 -10.45 16.65 5.44
N ASN A 20 -10.54 15.31 5.53
CA ASN A 20 -11.01 14.44 4.44
C ASN A 20 -10.89 12.98 4.88
N LEU A 21 -12.04 12.32 4.96
CA LEU A 21 -12.15 10.87 5.14
C LEU A 21 -11.49 10.18 3.95
N PHE A 22 -10.28 9.61 4.03
CA PHE A 22 -9.80 8.85 2.87
C PHE A 22 -8.69 7.84 3.14
N SER A 23 -9.08 6.57 3.29
CA SER A 23 -8.30 5.32 3.25
C SER A 23 -6.97 5.27 4.03
N SER A 24 -6.84 4.26 4.90
CA SER A 24 -5.57 3.92 5.57
C SER A 24 -4.41 3.68 4.59
N ALA A 25 -4.68 3.40 3.31
CA ALA A 25 -3.68 3.30 2.26
C ALA A 25 -3.09 4.65 1.83
N HIS A 26 -3.88 5.73 1.82
CA HIS A 26 -3.41 7.07 1.49
C HIS A 26 -2.47 7.61 2.58
N GLN A 27 -2.80 7.42 3.86
CA GLN A 27 -1.90 7.81 4.95
C GLN A 27 -0.52 7.14 4.87
N ARG A 28 -0.48 5.89 4.41
CA ARG A 28 0.77 5.14 4.20
C ARG A 28 1.67 5.71 3.10
N THR A 29 1.16 6.54 2.18
CA THR A 29 2.03 7.23 1.20
C THR A 29 2.83 8.35 1.84
N HIS A 30 2.34 8.92 2.95
CA HIS A 30 3.08 9.92 3.74
C HIS A 30 4.06 9.27 4.70
N THR A 31 3.70 8.14 5.33
CA THR A 31 4.57 7.45 6.31
C THR A 31 5.57 6.50 5.66
N GLY A 32 5.33 6.08 4.41
CA GLY A 32 6.15 5.09 3.71
C GLY A 32 5.94 3.65 4.19
N GLU A 33 4.96 3.40 5.05
CA GLU A 33 4.65 2.06 5.56
C GLU A 33 4.11 1.15 4.45
N LYS A 34 4.74 -0.02 4.30
CA LYS A 34 4.37 -1.03 3.28
C LYS A 34 4.12 -2.38 3.94
N PRO A 35 2.95 -2.56 4.58
CA PRO A 35 2.67 -3.74 5.40
C PRO A 35 2.46 -5.03 4.61
N PHE A 36 2.33 -4.96 3.28
CA PHE A 36 2.06 -6.13 2.46
C PHE A 36 3.31 -6.52 1.66
N SER A 37 3.88 -7.69 1.93
CA SER A 37 5.09 -8.19 1.26
C SER A 37 4.80 -9.35 0.33
N CYS A 38 5.54 -9.42 -0.78
CA CYS A 38 5.60 -10.60 -1.64
C CYS A 38 6.52 -11.67 -1.02
N SER A 39 6.05 -12.92 -0.94
CA SER A 39 6.81 -14.04 -0.36
C SER A 39 7.99 -14.50 -1.22
N GLU A 40 7.94 -14.28 -2.54
CA GLU A 40 8.96 -14.78 -3.47
C GLU A 40 10.18 -13.86 -3.57
N HIS A 41 9.99 -12.54 -3.46
CA HIS A 41 11.06 -11.56 -3.70
C HIS A 41 11.16 -10.49 -2.62
N GLY A 42 10.39 -10.59 -1.52
CA GLY A 42 10.42 -9.63 -0.40
C GLY A 42 9.94 -8.21 -0.74
N LYS A 43 9.40 -7.98 -1.94
CA LYS A 43 8.95 -6.65 -2.37
C LYS A 43 7.71 -6.23 -1.58
N CYS A 44 7.76 -5.04 -0.96
CA CYS A 44 6.69 -4.53 -0.12
C CYS A 44 5.79 -3.50 -0.83
N PHE A 45 4.51 -3.50 -0.47
CA PHE A 45 3.43 -2.72 -1.07
C PHE A 45 2.54 -2.09 0.00
N ILE A 46 1.92 -0.97 -0.36
CA ILE A 46 1.03 -0.18 0.51
C ILE A 46 -0.37 -0.79 0.63
N SER A 47 -0.79 -1.58 -0.37
CA SER A 47 -2.10 -2.22 -0.45
C SER A 47 -2.01 -3.70 -0.81
N LYS A 48 -3.01 -4.48 -0.37
CA LYS A 48 -3.16 -5.91 -0.74
C LYS A 48 -3.33 -6.08 -2.25
N SER A 49 -4.09 -5.19 -2.90
CA SER A 49 -4.30 -5.24 -4.35
C SER A 49 -2.98 -5.08 -5.12
N GLY A 50 -2.04 -4.28 -4.60
CA GLY A 50 -0.70 -4.15 -5.17
C GLY A 50 0.10 -5.45 -5.15
N VAL A 51 0.03 -6.20 -4.04
CA VAL A 51 0.68 -7.52 -3.93
C VAL A 51 0.04 -8.52 -4.89
N VAL A 52 -1.29 -8.60 -4.93
CA VAL A 52 -2.00 -9.54 -5.80
C VAL A 52 -1.71 -9.26 -7.27
N TYR A 53 -1.68 -8.00 -7.68
CA TYR A 53 -1.29 -7.63 -9.04
C TYR A 53 0.16 -8.01 -9.33
N HIS A 54 1.07 -7.70 -8.41
CA HIS A 54 2.47 -8.09 -8.54
C HIS A 54 2.66 -9.60 -8.65
N GLN A 55 1.93 -10.42 -7.89
CA GLN A 55 2.01 -11.87 -7.96
C GLN A 55 1.63 -12.43 -9.34
N ARG A 56 0.77 -11.75 -10.11
CA ARG A 56 0.47 -12.15 -11.50
C ARG A 56 1.71 -12.11 -12.40
N THR A 57 2.68 -11.25 -12.08
CA THR A 57 3.94 -11.17 -12.82
C THR A 57 4.83 -12.39 -12.58
N HIS A 58 4.73 -13.06 -11.42
CA HIS A 58 5.44 -14.31 -11.15
C HIS A 58 4.86 -15.46 -11.96
N ALA A 59 3.53 -15.56 -12.01
CA ALA A 59 2.83 -16.60 -12.76
C ALA A 59 2.74 -16.34 -14.28
N GLY A 60 3.26 -15.20 -14.77
CA GLY A 60 3.15 -14.81 -16.18
C GLY A 60 1.70 -14.67 -16.67
N MET A 61 0.74 -14.47 -15.76
CA MET A 61 -0.68 -14.42 -16.10
C MET A 61 -0.99 -13.15 -16.89
N LYS A 62 -1.66 -13.30 -18.03
CA LYS A 62 -2.14 -12.19 -18.86
C LYS A 62 -3.65 -12.32 -19.06
N PRO A 63 -4.46 -12.01 -18.02
CA PRO A 63 -5.89 -12.28 -18.04
C PRO A 63 -6.67 -11.36 -19.00
N PHE A 64 -6.08 -10.25 -19.43
CA PHE A 64 -6.73 -9.29 -20.30
C PHE A 64 -6.26 -9.46 -21.73
N THR A 65 -7.14 -9.92 -22.62
CA THR A 65 -6.85 -10.06 -24.06
C THR A 65 -7.59 -9.00 -24.84
N CYS A 66 -6.90 -8.25 -25.69
CA CYS A 66 -7.56 -7.33 -26.60
C CYS A 66 -8.22 -8.10 -27.75
N PRO A 67 -9.55 -8.00 -27.95
CA PRO A 67 -10.25 -8.74 -29.00
C PRO A 67 -9.92 -8.24 -30.41
N LYS A 68 -9.41 -7.00 -30.55
CA LYS A 68 -9.07 -6.42 -31.86
C LYS A 68 -7.68 -6.80 -32.36
N CYS A 69 -6.70 -6.92 -31.47
CA CYS A 69 -5.30 -7.19 -31.85
C CYS A 69 -4.71 -8.47 -31.25
N GLY A 70 -5.48 -9.22 -30.46
CA GLY A 70 -5.07 -10.50 -29.87
C GLY A 70 -3.97 -10.41 -28.81
N LYS A 71 -3.51 -9.20 -28.46
CA LYS A 71 -2.45 -9.00 -27.46
C LYS A 71 -2.99 -9.22 -26.05
N CYS A 72 -2.22 -9.92 -25.22
CA CYS A 72 -2.54 -10.19 -23.83
C CYS A 72 -1.74 -9.27 -22.88
N PHE A 73 -2.38 -8.81 -21.82
CA PHE A 73 -1.88 -7.85 -20.83
C PHE A 73 -2.09 -8.38 -19.40
N THR A 74 -1.20 -7.98 -18.48
CA THR A 74 -1.19 -8.38 -17.06
C THR A 74 -1.83 -7.32 -16.18
#